data_AF-A0A519PKG3-F1
#
_entry.id   AF-A0A519PKG3-F1
#
_cell.length_a   1.000
_cell.length_b   1.000
_cell.length_c   1.000
_cell.angle_alpha   90.00
_cell.angle_beta   90.00
_cell.angle_gamma   90.00
#
_symmetry.space_group_name_H-M   'P 1'
#
loop_
_entity.id
_entity.type
_entity.pdbx_description
1 polymer ?
#
loop_
_entity_poly.entity_id
_entity_poly.type
_entity_poly.pdbx_seq_one_letter_code
_entity_poly.pdbx_strand_id
1 'polypeptide(L)'
;MSVTSILNNANTGLIAAQTQLRVVSDNVSNVNTPGYVRKVADQVALSSQGVGSGVEVTRIRLATDRFLQAASLSANSEASRQGVRYELYDRIQSLFGDPGGTSGFFSQVDSIFASFASSAEDPTSSPRRQDALFKTQALFDESTRIANQIQAVREDADGRIQTAVESANNLLTQIEALNVQIGRAKVVNGDASGAETAQAALVDQLASLMDIRVSARAVGGVSIRTGNGALLAGEGAATLSY
;
A
#
# COMPACT_ATOMS: atom_id res chain seq x y z
N MET A 1 -26.62 7.39 50.97
CA MET A 1 -26.49 8.10 49.67
C MET A 1 -27.33 9.37 49.75
N SER A 2 -26.76 10.54 49.45
CA SER A 2 -27.54 11.79 49.36
C SER A 2 -28.28 11.87 48.01
N VAL A 3 -29.36 12.66 47.93
CA VAL A 3 -30.07 12.93 46.67
C VAL A 3 -29.10 13.45 45.60
N THR A 4 -28.13 14.30 45.99
CA THR A 4 -27.07 14.79 45.11
C THR A 4 -26.23 13.67 44.49
N SER A 5 -25.90 12.63 45.26
CA SER A 5 -25.16 11.46 44.75
C SER A 5 -25.98 10.65 43.76
N ILE A 6 -27.29 10.50 43.99
CA ILE A 6 -28.21 9.83 43.06
C ILE A 6 -28.32 10.63 41.75
N LEU A 7 -28.49 11.95 41.84
CA LEU A 7 -28.57 12.83 40.67
C LEU A 7 -27.26 12.84 39.86
N ASN A 8 -26.10 12.84 40.52
CA ASN A 8 -24.81 12.73 39.84
C ASN A 8 -24.65 11.39 39.13
N ASN A 9 -25.06 10.28 39.74
CA ASN A 9 -25.02 8.96 39.11
C ASN A 9 -25.94 8.89 37.89
N ALA A 10 -27.15 9.45 37.99
CA ALA A 10 -28.09 9.52 36.87
C ALA A 10 -27.56 10.40 35.73
N ASN A 11 -26.97 11.56 36.04
CA ASN A 11 -26.41 12.47 35.04
C ASN A 11 -25.21 11.85 34.30
N THR A 12 -24.26 11.29 35.04
CA THR A 12 -23.08 10.63 34.46
C THR A 12 -23.47 9.38 33.64
N GLY A 13 -24.45 8.61 34.11
CA GLY A 13 -25.03 7.50 33.36
C GLY A 13 -25.69 7.93 32.05
N LEU A 14 -26.45 9.02 32.06
CA LEU A 14 -27.09 9.57 30.85
C LEU A 14 -26.04 10.06 29.83
N ILE A 15 -25.00 10.78 30.27
CA ILE A 15 -23.92 11.26 29.40
C ILE A 15 -23.15 10.08 28.77
N ALA A 16 -22.87 9.04 29.57
CA ALA A 16 -22.22 7.82 29.08
C ALA A 16 -23.09 7.10 28.03
N ALA A 17 -24.39 6.93 28.29
CA ALA A 17 -25.33 6.33 27.36
C ALA A 17 -25.47 7.12 26.06
N GLN A 18 -25.55 8.46 26.13
CA GLN A 18 -25.57 9.33 24.94
C GLN A 18 -24.30 9.17 24.10
N THR A 19 -23.13 9.06 24.74
CA THR A 19 -21.86 8.86 24.05
C THR A 19 -21.80 7.48 23.39
N GLN A 20 -22.26 6.43 24.06
CA GLN A 20 -22.34 5.09 23.48
C GLN A 20 -23.32 5.03 22.30
N LEU A 21 -24.48 5.67 22.42
CA LEU A 21 -25.45 5.75 21.32
C LEU A 21 -24.88 6.50 20.11
N ARG A 22 -24.11 7.57 20.34
CA ARG A 22 -23.36 8.25 19.26
C ARG A 22 -22.38 7.31 18.57
N VAL A 23 -21.59 6.56 19.33
CA VAL A 23 -20.63 5.57 18.79
C VAL A 23 -21.35 4.45 18.02
N VAL A 24 -22.49 3.96 18.52
CA VAL A 24 -23.32 2.98 17.80
C VAL A 24 -23.88 3.57 16.52
N SER A 25 -24.41 4.79 16.56
CA SER A 25 -24.92 5.50 15.37
C SER A 25 -23.84 5.69 14.31
N ASP A 26 -22.63 6.10 14.71
CA ASP A 26 -21.46 6.21 13.82
C ASP A 26 -21.14 4.87 13.17
N ASN A 27 -21.07 3.79 13.96
CA ASN A 27 -20.76 2.45 13.49
C ASN A 27 -21.81 1.95 12.48
N VAL A 28 -23.09 2.12 12.79
CA VAL A 28 -24.19 1.69 11.91
C VAL A 28 -24.19 2.47 10.61
N SER A 29 -23.98 3.79 10.69
CA SER A 29 -23.99 4.67 9.51
C SER A 29 -22.84 4.38 8.55
N ASN A 30 -21.71 3.89 9.07
CA ASN A 30 -20.49 3.65 8.29
C ASN A 30 -20.13 2.17 8.13
N VAL A 31 -21.01 1.25 8.51
CA VAL A 31 -20.72 -0.20 8.46
C VAL A 31 -20.35 -0.69 7.05
N ASN A 32 -20.88 -0.03 6.02
CA ASN A 32 -20.61 -0.35 4.61
C ASN A 32 -19.59 0.62 3.97
N THR A 33 -18.98 1.52 4.73
CA THR A 33 -17.95 2.42 4.22
C THR A 33 -16.62 1.67 4.18
N PRO A 34 -15.98 1.50 3.00
CA PRO A 34 -14.67 0.84 2.91
C PRO A 34 -13.63 1.50 3.82
N GLY A 35 -12.84 0.68 4.52
CA GLY A 35 -11.83 1.16 5.46
C GLY A 35 -12.37 1.66 6.80
N TYR A 36 -13.70 1.63 7.03
CA TYR A 36 -14.25 1.98 8.33
C TYR A 36 -13.86 0.96 9.41
N VAL A 37 -13.41 1.47 10.55
CA VAL A 37 -13.04 0.65 11.70
C VAL A 37 -14.04 0.87 12.82
N ARG A 38 -14.61 -0.22 13.33
CA ARG A 38 -15.58 -0.18 14.42
C ARG A 38 -15.00 0.55 15.64
N LYS A 39 -15.74 1.50 16.17
CA LYS A 39 -15.42 2.23 17.40
C LYS A 39 -16.05 1.55 18.63
N VAL A 40 -15.35 1.60 19.76
CA VAL A 40 -15.80 1.11 21.06
C VAL A 40 -15.59 2.21 22.11
N ALA A 41 -16.67 2.58 22.81
CA ALA A 41 -16.61 3.44 23.98
C ALA A 41 -16.37 2.58 25.23
N ASP A 42 -15.19 2.70 25.84
CA ASP A 42 -14.87 2.00 27.09
C ASP A 42 -15.45 2.81 28.26
N GLN A 43 -16.39 2.21 29.00
CA GLN A 43 -16.99 2.79 30.20
C GLN A 43 -16.37 2.19 31.46
N VAL A 44 -16.08 3.03 32.45
CA VAL A 44 -15.64 2.59 33.78
C VAL A 44 -16.59 3.10 34.86
N ALA A 45 -16.68 2.35 35.96
CA ALA A 45 -17.38 2.82 37.15
C ALA A 45 -16.48 3.76 37.94
N LEU A 46 -17.04 4.89 38.39
CA LEU A 46 -16.41 5.78 39.34
C LEU A 46 -16.80 5.35 40.75
N SER A 47 -15.83 5.31 41.66
CA SER A 47 -16.08 5.01 43.07
C SER A 47 -15.37 6.01 43.97
N SER A 48 -16.03 6.40 45.07
CA SER A 48 -15.45 7.22 46.11
C SER A 48 -15.61 6.50 47.45
N GLN A 49 -14.49 6.21 48.12
CA GLN A 49 -14.43 5.44 49.36
C GLN A 49 -15.21 4.10 49.32
N GLY A 50 -15.16 3.39 48.19
CA GLY A 50 -15.86 2.11 48.00
C GLY A 50 -17.36 2.21 47.68
N VAL A 51 -17.90 3.43 47.57
CA VAL A 51 -19.29 3.69 47.16
C VAL A 51 -19.32 4.15 45.70
N GLY A 52 -20.22 3.57 44.89
CA GLY A 52 -20.40 3.95 43.50
C GLY A 52 -20.82 5.41 43.34
N SER A 53 -20.04 6.17 42.56
CA SER A 53 -20.19 7.61 42.35
C SER A 53 -20.39 7.99 40.87
N GLY A 54 -20.90 7.04 40.08
CA GLY A 54 -21.29 7.26 38.69
C GLY A 54 -20.46 6.43 37.73
N VAL A 55 -20.46 6.83 36.47
CA VAL A 55 -19.71 6.17 35.39
C VAL A 55 -19.10 7.21 34.48
N GLU A 56 -18.03 6.83 33.78
CA GLU A 56 -17.39 7.70 32.80
C GLU A 56 -16.98 6.88 31.58
N VAL A 57 -17.09 7.47 30.39
CA VAL A 57 -16.48 6.91 29.18
C VAL A 57 -15.04 7.40 29.13
N THR A 58 -14.08 6.51 29.43
CA THR A 58 -12.66 6.89 29.55
C THR A 58 -12.00 7.15 28.21
N ARG A 59 -12.48 6.46 27.15
CA ARG A 59 -11.97 6.62 25.79
C ARG A 59 -12.93 6.01 24.77
N ILE A 60 -12.85 6.55 23.56
CA ILE A 60 -13.34 5.90 22.35
C ILE A 60 -12.12 5.36 21.62
N ARG A 61 -12.12 4.06 21.33
CA ARG A 61 -11.01 3.40 20.63
C ARG A 61 -11.51 2.65 19.41
N LEU A 62 -10.63 2.47 18.44
CA LEU A 62 -10.86 1.56 17.34
C LEU A 62 -10.74 0.10 17.81
N ALA A 63 -11.64 -0.76 17.33
CA ALA A 63 -11.60 -2.21 17.53
C ALA A 63 -10.69 -2.84 16.47
N THR A 64 -9.39 -2.70 16.66
CA THR A 64 -8.36 -3.24 15.77
C THR A 64 -7.56 -4.37 16.42
N ASP A 65 -7.10 -5.30 15.59
CA ASP A 65 -6.02 -6.22 15.94
C ASP A 65 -4.74 -5.73 15.26
N ARG A 66 -3.77 -5.32 16.08
CA ARG A 66 -2.50 -4.76 15.61
C ARG A 66 -1.67 -5.77 14.80
N PHE A 67 -1.76 -7.06 15.12
CA PHE A 67 -1.00 -8.11 14.45
C PHE A 67 -1.63 -8.42 13.10
N LEU A 68 -2.96 -8.47 13.04
CA LEU A 68 -3.68 -8.60 11.78
C LEU A 68 -3.42 -7.40 10.87
N GLN A 69 -3.44 -6.18 11.41
CA GLN A 69 -3.13 -4.97 10.65
C GLN A 69 -1.69 -5.00 10.11
N ALA A 70 -0.70 -5.36 10.94
CA ALA A 70 0.68 -5.47 10.48
C ALA A 70 0.86 -6.55 9.39
N ALA A 71 0.20 -7.69 9.53
CA ALA A 71 0.20 -8.74 8.52
C ALA A 71 -0.46 -8.28 7.21
N SER A 72 -1.58 -7.55 7.30
CA SER A 72 -2.27 -6.97 6.14
C SER A 72 -1.40 -5.96 5.40
N LEU A 73 -0.73 -5.06 6.11
CA LEU A 73 0.19 -4.07 5.51
C LEU A 73 1.33 -4.77 4.76
N SER A 74 1.97 -5.76 5.40
CA SER A 74 3.06 -6.52 4.79
C SER A 74 2.60 -7.31 3.55
N ALA A 75 1.43 -7.96 3.62
CA ALA A 75 0.87 -8.69 2.50
C ALA A 75 0.48 -7.75 1.34
N ASN A 76 -0.03 -6.56 1.65
CA ASN A 76 -0.36 -5.55 0.64
C ASN A 76 0.90 -5.05 -0.09
N SER A 77 1.95 -4.69 0.66
CA SER A 77 3.24 -4.29 0.06
C SER A 77 3.84 -5.39 -0.82
N GLU A 78 3.75 -6.65 -0.41
CA GLU A 78 4.19 -7.78 -1.21
C GLU A 78 3.37 -7.94 -2.50
N ALA A 79 2.03 -7.94 -2.37
CA ALA A 79 1.12 -8.10 -3.48
C ALA A 79 1.29 -7.00 -4.53
N SER A 80 1.36 -5.73 -4.10
CA SER A 80 1.62 -4.59 -4.99
C SER A 80 2.96 -4.73 -5.71
N ARG A 81 4.03 -5.15 -5.01
CA ARG A 81 5.34 -5.37 -5.61
C ARG A 81 5.32 -6.45 -6.68
N GLN A 82 4.66 -7.58 -6.42
CA GLN A 82 4.57 -8.67 -7.39
C GLN A 82 3.65 -8.31 -8.56
N GLY A 83 2.58 -7.55 -8.33
CA GLY A 83 1.68 -7.06 -9.38
C GLY A 83 2.39 -6.20 -10.41
N VAL A 84 3.18 -5.21 -9.97
CA VAL A 84 3.95 -4.35 -10.87
C VAL A 84 5.02 -5.14 -11.63
N ARG A 85 5.71 -6.07 -10.96
CA ARG A 85 6.70 -6.94 -11.62
C ARG A 85 6.07 -7.81 -12.70
N TYR A 86 4.94 -8.43 -12.38
CA TYR A 86 4.18 -9.23 -13.33
C TYR A 86 3.82 -8.41 -14.57
N GLU A 87 3.25 -7.22 -14.40
CA GLU A 87 2.86 -6.34 -15.51
C GLU A 87 4.05 -6.01 -16.43
N LEU A 88 5.18 -5.60 -15.85
CA LEU A 88 6.36 -5.21 -16.63
C LEU A 88 7.02 -6.42 -17.32
N TYR A 89 7.11 -7.56 -16.63
CA TYR A 89 7.67 -8.78 -17.21
C TYR A 89 6.78 -9.40 -18.28
N ASP A 90 5.47 -9.38 -18.11
CA ASP A 90 4.51 -9.84 -19.14
C ASP A 90 4.65 -9.00 -20.41
N ARG A 91 4.77 -7.66 -20.25
CA ARG A 91 5.04 -6.76 -21.38
C ARG A 91 6.36 -7.10 -22.08
N ILE A 92 7.44 -7.36 -21.34
CA ILE A 92 8.74 -7.76 -21.93
C ILE A 92 8.63 -9.13 -22.62
N GLN A 93 8.00 -10.11 -22.00
CA GLN A 93 7.82 -11.45 -22.54
C GLN A 93 7.04 -11.41 -23.86
N SER A 94 5.98 -10.61 -23.92
CA SER A 94 5.14 -10.47 -25.12
C SER A 94 5.92 -10.01 -26.36
N LEU A 95 7.07 -9.34 -26.17
CA LEU A 95 7.92 -8.86 -27.28
C LEU A 95 8.55 -9.98 -28.10
N PHE A 96 8.76 -11.14 -27.47
CA PHE A 96 9.38 -12.31 -28.10
C PHE A 96 8.37 -13.19 -28.84
N GLY A 97 7.07 -13.00 -28.60
CA GLY A 97 5.99 -13.83 -29.15
C GLY A 97 5.93 -15.22 -28.52
N ASP A 98 5.18 -16.12 -29.17
CA ASP A 98 5.08 -17.52 -28.75
C ASP A 98 6.36 -18.29 -29.10
N PRO A 99 7.08 -18.88 -28.13
CA PRO A 99 8.26 -19.70 -28.39
C PRO A 99 8.00 -20.92 -29.27
N GLY A 100 6.77 -21.46 -29.27
CA GLY A 100 6.37 -22.57 -30.13
C GLY A 100 5.71 -22.14 -31.44
N GLY A 101 5.50 -20.83 -31.62
CA GLY A 101 4.83 -20.26 -32.78
C GLY A 101 5.75 -20.12 -33.99
N THR A 102 5.16 -19.97 -35.18
CA THR A 102 5.92 -19.84 -36.43
C THR A 102 6.35 -18.40 -36.74
N SER A 103 5.91 -17.41 -35.96
CA SER A 103 6.12 -15.98 -36.22
C SER A 103 6.77 -15.20 -35.09
N GLY A 104 7.35 -15.88 -34.09
CA GLY A 104 8.03 -15.26 -32.94
C GLY A 104 9.51 -15.01 -33.19
N PHE A 105 10.19 -14.37 -32.24
CA PHE A 105 11.63 -14.13 -32.31
C PHE A 105 12.42 -15.45 -32.50
N PHE A 106 12.00 -16.50 -31.79
CA PHE A 106 12.67 -17.80 -31.83
C PHE A 106 12.54 -18.50 -33.20
N SER A 107 11.41 -18.36 -33.91
CA SER A 107 11.26 -18.96 -35.25
C SER A 107 12.14 -18.27 -36.30
N GLN A 108 12.51 -16.99 -36.09
CA GLN A 108 13.47 -16.30 -36.95
C GLN A 108 14.88 -16.87 -36.78
N VAL A 109 15.26 -17.26 -35.56
CA VAL A 109 16.53 -17.93 -35.28
C VAL A 109 16.61 -19.27 -36.02
N ASP A 110 15.56 -20.09 -35.93
CA ASP A 110 15.47 -21.36 -36.67
C ASP A 110 15.55 -21.15 -38.19
N SER A 111 14.87 -20.11 -38.69
CA SER A 111 14.86 -19.74 -40.11
C SER A 111 16.25 -19.35 -40.64
N ILE A 112 17.09 -18.75 -39.80
CA ILE A 112 18.48 -18.41 -40.13
C ILE A 112 19.34 -19.68 -40.24
N PHE A 113 19.25 -20.59 -39.26
CA PHE A 113 20.00 -21.83 -39.33
C PHE A 113 19.61 -22.66 -40.56
N ALA A 114 18.31 -22.69 -40.89
CA ALA A 114 17.81 -23.36 -42.09
C ALA A 114 18.34 -22.72 -43.39
N SER A 115 18.42 -21.38 -43.47
CA SER A 115 18.93 -20.70 -44.67
C SER A 115 20.44 -20.87 -44.83
N PHE A 116 21.21 -20.86 -43.73
CA PHE A 116 22.64 -21.18 -43.78
C PHE A 116 22.90 -22.64 -44.18
N ALA A 117 22.11 -23.59 -43.68
CA ALA A 117 22.21 -25.00 -44.10
C ALA A 117 21.94 -25.15 -45.61
N SER A 118 20.86 -24.52 -46.11
CA SER A 118 20.55 -24.50 -47.54
C SER A 118 21.67 -23.85 -48.37
N SER A 119 22.28 -22.77 -47.88
CA SER A 119 23.42 -22.13 -48.55
C SER A 119 24.69 -22.99 -48.52
N ALA A 120 24.86 -23.88 -47.55
CA ALA A 120 26.01 -24.78 -47.47
C ALA A 120 25.88 -25.97 -48.45
N GLU A 121 24.65 -26.41 -48.74
CA GLU A 121 24.38 -27.45 -49.75
C GLU A 121 24.73 -27.01 -51.17
N ASP A 122 24.52 -25.72 -51.49
CA ASP A 122 24.95 -25.12 -52.77
C ASP A 122 25.61 -23.76 -52.54
N PRO A 123 26.93 -23.77 -52.23
CA PRO A 123 27.69 -22.54 -51.95
C PRO A 123 27.80 -21.59 -53.15
N THR A 124 27.60 -22.10 -54.38
CA THR A 124 27.73 -21.29 -55.60
C THR A 124 26.46 -20.50 -55.91
N SER A 125 25.31 -20.92 -55.38
CA SER A 125 24.02 -20.25 -55.55
C SER A 125 23.97 -18.86 -54.90
N SER A 126 23.99 -17.83 -55.74
CA SER A 126 23.81 -16.44 -55.29
C SER A 126 22.47 -16.21 -54.57
N PRO A 127 21.32 -16.72 -55.07
CA PRO A 127 20.04 -16.58 -54.38
C PRO A 127 20.03 -17.16 -52.96
N ARG A 128 20.64 -18.33 -52.73
CA ARG A 128 20.68 -18.96 -51.40
C ARG A 128 21.53 -18.16 -50.40
N ARG A 129 22.69 -17.66 -50.83
CA ARG A 129 23.52 -16.77 -50.00
C ARG A 129 22.79 -15.48 -49.66
N GLN A 130 22.07 -14.92 -50.63
CA GLN A 130 21.31 -13.69 -50.44
C GLN A 130 20.13 -13.87 -49.46
N ASP A 131 19.41 -14.99 -49.53
CA ASP A 131 18.35 -15.34 -48.56
C ASP A 131 18.90 -15.45 -47.12
N ALA A 132 20.05 -16.11 -46.94
CA ALA A 132 20.70 -16.22 -45.64
C ALA A 132 21.08 -14.85 -45.05
N LEU A 133 21.64 -13.95 -45.88
CA LEU A 133 21.95 -12.57 -45.47
C LEU A 133 20.68 -11.79 -45.10
N PHE A 134 19.62 -11.87 -45.90
CA PHE A 134 18.36 -11.17 -45.61
C PHE A 134 17.73 -11.63 -44.29
N LYS A 135 17.67 -12.94 -44.04
CA LYS A 135 17.12 -13.47 -42.78
C LYS A 135 17.97 -13.08 -41.58
N THR A 136 19.30 -13.06 -41.74
CA THR A 136 20.22 -12.59 -40.69
C THR A 136 19.97 -11.12 -40.36
N GLN A 137 19.83 -10.26 -41.38
CA GLN A 137 19.51 -8.85 -41.18
C GLN A 137 18.16 -8.67 -40.47
N ALA A 138 17.12 -9.42 -40.88
CA ALA A 138 15.81 -9.36 -40.25
C ALA A 138 15.85 -9.71 -38.75
N LEU A 139 16.62 -10.72 -38.35
CA LEU A 139 16.81 -11.04 -36.92
C LEU A 139 17.52 -9.92 -36.17
N PHE A 140 18.53 -9.29 -36.76
CA PHE A 140 19.21 -8.16 -36.11
C PHE A 140 18.29 -6.94 -35.96
N ASP A 141 17.48 -6.65 -36.97
CA ASP A 141 16.47 -5.58 -36.92
C ASP A 141 15.44 -5.87 -35.81
N GLU A 142 14.97 -7.12 -35.73
CA GLU A 142 14.03 -7.55 -34.69
C GLU A 142 14.66 -7.53 -33.29
N SER A 143 15.91 -7.98 -33.15
CA SER A 143 16.66 -7.92 -31.89
C SER A 143 16.80 -6.47 -31.41
N THR A 144 17.09 -5.55 -32.34
CA THR A 144 17.20 -4.11 -32.06
C THR A 144 15.85 -3.54 -31.65
N ARG A 145 14.76 -3.92 -32.33
CA ARG A 145 13.40 -3.52 -31.95
C ARG A 145 13.04 -3.96 -30.53
N ILE A 146 13.32 -5.22 -30.18
CA ILE A 146 13.06 -5.77 -28.84
C ILE A 146 13.92 -5.03 -27.80
N ALA A 147 15.21 -4.82 -28.06
CA ALA A 147 16.10 -4.10 -27.15
C ALA A 147 15.61 -2.68 -26.85
N ASN A 148 15.21 -1.94 -27.88
CA ASN A 148 14.64 -0.59 -27.71
C ASN A 148 13.34 -0.61 -26.91
N GLN A 149 12.49 -1.62 -27.11
CA GLN A 149 11.23 -1.73 -26.37
C GLN A 149 11.44 -2.13 -24.91
N ILE A 150 12.45 -2.96 -24.60
CA ILE A 150 12.87 -3.23 -23.21
C ILE A 150 13.36 -1.94 -22.56
N GLN A 151 14.15 -1.13 -23.27
CA GLN A 151 14.61 0.15 -22.76
C GLN A 151 13.44 1.11 -22.47
N ALA A 152 12.43 1.16 -23.34
CA ALA A 152 11.21 1.94 -23.09
C ALA A 152 10.42 1.44 -21.86
N VAL A 153 10.38 0.12 -21.61
CA VAL A 153 9.76 -0.42 -20.38
C VAL A 153 10.55 -0.02 -19.13
N ARG A 154 11.88 0.07 -19.21
CA ARG A 154 12.71 0.55 -18.10
C ARG A 154 12.45 2.03 -17.82
N GLU A 155 12.37 2.86 -18.86
CA GLU A 155 12.07 4.29 -18.72
C GLU A 155 10.66 4.53 -18.13
N ASP A 156 9.67 3.72 -18.53
CA ASP A 156 8.33 3.73 -17.91
C ASP A 156 8.41 3.36 -16.42
N ALA A 157 9.19 2.33 -16.07
CA ALA A 157 9.38 1.94 -14.68
C ALA A 157 10.06 3.05 -13.85
N ASP A 158 11.08 3.73 -14.39
CA ASP A 158 11.74 4.86 -13.74
C ASP A 158 10.76 6.02 -13.51
N GLY A 159 9.93 6.34 -14.51
CA GLY A 159 8.86 7.35 -14.37
C GLY A 159 7.83 6.99 -13.29
N ARG A 160 7.42 5.72 -13.23
CA ARG A 160 6.51 5.22 -12.17
C ARG A 160 7.13 5.32 -10.78
N ILE A 161 8.45 5.08 -10.64
CA ILE A 161 9.14 5.24 -9.35
C ILE A 161 9.10 6.71 -8.92
N GLN A 162 9.37 7.65 -9.81
CA GLN A 162 9.28 9.08 -9.49
C GLN A 162 7.88 9.45 -8.98
N THR A 163 6.82 9.08 -9.70
CA THR A 163 5.43 9.34 -9.27
C THR A 163 5.10 8.67 -7.93
N ALA A 164 5.60 7.45 -7.69
CA ALA A 164 5.41 6.75 -6.43
C ALA A 164 6.11 7.47 -5.26
N VAL A 165 7.30 8.02 -5.48
CA VAL A 165 8.05 8.81 -4.49
C VAL A 165 7.31 10.11 -4.14
N GLU A 166 6.82 10.84 -5.15
CA GLU A 166 6.01 12.04 -4.95
C GLU A 166 4.73 11.74 -4.15
N SER A 167 4.04 10.64 -4.50
CA SER A 167 2.85 10.18 -3.79
C SER A 167 3.15 9.78 -2.35
N ALA A 168 4.24 9.03 -2.12
CA ALA A 168 4.67 8.63 -0.79
C ALA A 168 5.00 9.85 0.09
N ASN A 169 5.70 10.87 -0.44
CA ASN A 169 5.99 12.10 0.29
C ASN A 169 4.72 12.86 0.70
N ASN A 170 3.72 12.92 -0.19
CA ASN A 170 2.42 13.52 0.10
C ASN A 170 1.66 12.74 1.20
N LEU A 171 1.68 11.40 1.13
CA LEU A 171 1.08 10.54 2.16
C LEU A 171 1.77 10.72 3.52
N LEU A 172 3.10 10.73 3.56
CA LEU A 172 3.88 10.91 4.79
C LEU A 172 3.56 12.26 5.46
N THR A 173 3.43 13.32 4.66
CA THR A 173 3.06 14.65 5.17
C THR A 173 1.67 14.66 5.80
N GLN A 174 0.69 14.04 5.15
CA GLN A 174 -0.68 13.93 5.67
C GLN A 174 -0.76 13.04 6.91
N ILE A 175 -0.02 11.92 6.92
CA ILE A 175 0.08 11.04 8.09
C ILE A 175 0.67 11.79 9.29
N GLU A 176 1.69 12.62 9.08
CA GLU A 176 2.29 13.39 10.17
C GLU A 176 1.36 14.50 10.68
N ALA A 177 0.60 15.15 9.79
CA ALA A 177 -0.44 16.09 10.21
C ALA A 177 -1.50 15.41 11.10
N LEU A 178 -1.91 14.19 10.73
CA LEU A 178 -2.81 13.36 11.54
C LEU A 178 -2.17 12.91 12.86
N ASN A 179 -0.87 12.58 12.88
CA ASN A 179 -0.13 12.29 14.12
C ASN A 179 -0.24 13.45 15.11
N VAL A 180 -0.05 14.68 14.65
CA VAL A 180 -0.18 15.89 15.49
C VAL A 180 -1.61 16.06 15.99
N GLN A 181 -2.61 15.85 15.13
CA GLN A 181 -4.03 15.95 15.52
C GLN A 181 -4.41 14.89 16.56
N ILE A 182 -4.04 13.63 16.34
CA ILE A 182 -4.29 12.51 17.27
C ILE A 182 -3.58 12.76 18.60
N GLY A 183 -2.34 13.24 18.56
CA GLY A 183 -1.60 13.58 19.78
C GLY A 183 -2.28 14.66 20.60
N ARG A 184 -2.76 15.74 19.96
CA ARG A 184 -3.53 16.81 20.63
C ARG A 184 -4.82 16.29 21.25
N ALA A 185 -5.59 15.48 20.50
CA ALA A 185 -6.83 14.89 21.01
C ALA A 185 -6.57 13.99 22.22
N LYS A 186 -5.50 13.20 22.20
CA LYS A 186 -5.12 12.33 23.32
C LYS A 186 -4.74 13.10 24.58
N VAL A 187 -4.04 14.24 24.45
CA VAL A 187 -3.65 15.09 25.59
C VAL A 187 -4.87 15.66 26.32
N VAL A 188 -5.94 16.00 25.61
CA VAL A 188 -7.19 16.53 26.19
C VAL A 188 -8.23 15.46 26.50
N ASN A 189 -7.87 14.17 26.40
CA ASN A 189 -8.80 13.02 26.51
C ASN A 189 -10.02 13.12 25.56
N GLY A 190 -9.82 13.73 24.38
CA GLY A 190 -10.83 13.84 23.33
C GLY A 190 -10.90 12.60 22.44
N ASP A 191 -11.94 12.55 21.60
CA ASP A 191 -12.10 11.50 20.59
C ASP A 191 -11.18 11.74 19.39
N ALA A 192 -10.19 10.86 19.21
CA ALA A 192 -9.27 10.85 18.07
C ALA A 192 -9.65 9.84 16.98
N SER A 193 -10.70 9.03 17.18
CA SER A 193 -10.99 7.83 16.38
C SER A 193 -11.19 8.12 14.89
N GLY A 194 -11.75 9.28 14.54
CA GLY A 194 -11.89 9.72 13.16
C GLY A 194 -10.53 9.99 12.49
N ALA A 195 -9.63 10.69 13.18
CA ALA A 195 -8.28 10.95 12.69
C ALA A 195 -7.44 9.66 12.62
N GLU A 196 -7.61 8.74 13.60
CA GLU A 196 -6.97 7.42 13.57
C GLU A 196 -7.43 6.58 12.38
N THR A 197 -8.73 6.63 12.03
CA THR A 197 -9.27 5.90 10.86
C THR A 197 -8.73 6.48 9.55
N ALA A 198 -8.73 7.81 9.41
CA ALA A 198 -8.13 8.47 8.24
C ALA A 198 -6.63 8.16 8.12
N GLN A 199 -5.91 8.14 9.25
CA GLN A 199 -4.49 7.81 9.27
C GLN A 199 -4.25 6.37 8.82
N ALA A 200 -5.04 5.41 9.30
CA ALA A 200 -4.94 4.01 8.88
C ALA A 200 -5.12 3.86 7.36
N ALA A 201 -6.09 4.55 6.77
CA ALA A 201 -6.30 4.52 5.32
C ALA A 201 -5.11 5.07 4.52
N LEU A 202 -4.48 6.16 5.00
CA LEU A 202 -3.27 6.70 4.35
C LEU A 202 -2.07 5.77 4.52
N VAL A 203 -1.96 5.08 5.66
CA VAL A 203 -0.94 4.06 5.91
C VAL A 203 -1.13 2.86 4.98
N ASP A 204 -2.36 2.42 4.75
CA ASP A 204 -2.68 1.34 3.82
C ASP A 204 -2.30 1.73 2.36
N GLN A 205 -2.54 2.98 1.98
CA GLN A 205 -2.10 3.52 0.69
C GLN A 205 -0.57 3.61 0.59
N LEU A 206 0.12 4.00 1.66
CA LEU A 206 1.58 4.03 1.66
C LEU A 206 2.15 2.62 1.52
N ALA A 207 1.54 1.63 2.17
CA ALA A 207 1.94 0.23 2.09
C ALA A 207 1.81 -0.35 0.68
N SER A 208 0.89 0.14 -0.16
CA SER A 208 0.82 -0.31 -1.57
C SER A 208 1.96 0.24 -2.44
N LEU A 209 2.63 1.31 -1.99
CA LEU A 209 3.77 1.91 -2.70
C LEU A 209 5.12 1.37 -2.23
N MET A 210 5.26 1.05 -0.94
CA MET A 210 6.53 0.58 -0.38
C MET A 210 6.35 -0.28 0.89
N ASP A 211 7.37 -1.08 1.20
CA ASP A 211 7.39 -1.87 2.44
C ASP A 211 7.59 -0.97 3.67
N ILE A 212 6.62 -1.04 4.59
CA ILE A 212 6.59 -0.24 5.82
C ILE A 212 6.32 -1.09 7.06
N ARG A 213 6.84 -0.64 8.19
CA ARG A 213 6.53 -1.12 9.52
C ARG A 213 5.96 0.01 10.35
N VAL A 214 4.83 -0.26 11.00
CA VAL A 214 4.07 0.73 11.75
C VAL A 214 4.08 0.35 13.23
N SER A 215 4.33 1.32 14.10
CA SER A 215 4.24 1.15 15.54
C SER A 215 3.48 2.29 16.19
N ALA A 216 2.68 1.99 17.21
CA ALA A 216 1.93 3.01 17.94
C ALA A 216 2.86 3.86 18.81
N ARG A 217 2.57 5.17 18.91
CA ARG A 217 3.33 6.10 19.73
C ARG A 217 2.66 6.33 21.08
N ALA A 218 3.47 6.52 22.12
CA ALA A 218 2.98 6.83 23.47
C ALA A 218 2.14 8.13 23.49
N VAL A 219 2.59 9.15 22.74
CA VAL A 219 1.92 10.45 22.62
C VAL A 219 0.66 10.43 21.73
N GLY A 220 0.33 9.30 21.09
CA GLY A 220 -0.74 9.22 20.08
C GLY A 220 -0.19 9.20 18.65
N GLY A 221 -0.98 8.65 17.73
CA GLY A 221 -0.56 8.40 16.35
C GLY A 221 0.43 7.24 16.21
N VAL A 222 1.14 7.21 15.09
CA VAL A 222 2.03 6.11 14.69
C VAL A 222 3.42 6.61 14.29
N SER A 223 4.41 5.74 14.43
CA SER A 223 5.71 5.85 13.80
C SER A 223 5.77 4.87 12.63
N ILE A 224 6.26 5.34 11.49
CA ILE A 224 6.41 4.54 10.29
C ILE A 224 7.89 4.43 9.98
N ARG A 225 8.34 3.20 9.74
CA ARG A 225 9.70 2.90 9.30
C ARG A 225 9.68 2.06 8.03
N THR A 226 10.74 2.13 7.26
CA THR A 226 11.00 1.16 6.19
C THR A 226 11.32 -0.23 6.75
N GLY A 227 11.30 -1.26 5.91
CA GLY A 227 11.74 -2.62 6.26
C GLY A 227 13.19 -2.70 6.79
N ASN A 228 14.07 -1.80 6.37
CA ASN A 228 15.45 -1.69 6.89
C ASN A 228 15.59 -0.77 8.12
N GLY A 229 14.51 -0.15 8.59
CA GLY A 229 14.46 0.57 9.88
C GLY A 229 14.61 2.10 9.81
N ALA A 230 14.75 2.68 8.62
CA ALA A 230 14.77 4.13 8.43
C ALA A 230 13.42 4.74 8.83
N LEU A 231 13.45 5.86 9.55
CA LEU A 231 12.26 6.56 10.02
C LEU A 231 11.65 7.40 8.88
N LEU A 232 10.36 7.18 8.60
CA LEU A 232 9.61 7.89 7.56
C LEU A 232 8.60 8.89 8.12
N ALA A 233 7.92 8.54 9.21
CA ALA A 233 6.97 9.42 9.90
C ALA A 233 6.97 9.14 11.42
N GLY A 234 6.53 10.13 12.19
CA GLY A 234 6.46 10.07 13.66
C GLY A 234 7.38 11.07 14.38
N GLU A 235 8.30 11.75 13.71
CA GLU A 235 9.06 12.86 14.30
C GLU A 235 9.21 14.00 13.28
N GLY A 236 8.15 14.20 12.48
CA GLY A 236 8.23 14.81 11.16
C GLY A 236 8.09 13.78 10.04
N ALA A 237 7.72 14.26 8.86
CA ALA A 237 7.68 13.47 7.64
C ALA A 237 9.05 13.52 6.95
N ALA A 238 9.60 12.35 6.63
CA ALA A 238 10.79 12.25 5.81
C ALA A 238 10.48 12.59 4.35
N THR A 239 11.48 13.10 3.64
CA THR A 239 11.41 13.33 2.20
C THR A 239 12.22 12.28 1.48
N LEU A 240 11.55 11.47 0.67
CA LEU A 240 12.14 10.50 -0.23
C LEU A 240 12.56 11.21 -1.53
N SER A 241 13.66 10.76 -2.13
CA SER A 241 14.18 11.23 -3.41
C SER A 241 14.51 10.05 -4.31
N TYR A 242 14.28 10.22 -5.62
CA TYR A 242 14.65 9.29 -6.68
C TYR A 242 15.33 10.07 -7.80
#